data_AF-A0AAE4RFN0-F1
#
_entry.id   AF-A0AAE4RFN0-F1
#
_cell.length_a   1.000
_cell.length_b   1.000
_cell.length_c   1.000
_cell.angle_alpha   90.00
_cell.angle_beta   90.00
_cell.angle_gamma   90.00
#
_symmetry.space_group_name_H-M   'P 1'
#
loop_
_entity.id
_entity.type
_entity.pdbx_description
1 polymer ?
#
loop_
_entity_poly.entity_id
_entity_poly.type
_entity_poly.pdbx_seq_one_letter_code
_entity_poly.pdbx_strand_id
1 'polypeptide(L)'
;MTTTNTGRRRRGRPSGNSDTRERILASARELFARNGIRNTSIRAVAASAGVDSALVHHYFGTKEQLFAAAVHIPVDPMDVIGPLREVPVEELGYQIPSMLLPLWDSEIGAAFIATLRSILAGSEINLFRAFIQDVIAVEVGARVDDPPGSGIIRIQFVASQLVGVVMARYILQLEPFASLPAEQVARTIAPNLQRYLTGDLPEGLAP
;
A
#
# COMPACT_ATOMS: atom_id res chain seq x y z
N MET A 1 -30.12 33.31 -52.11
CA MET A 1 -28.88 33.62 -51.38
C MET A 1 -28.75 32.67 -50.21
N THR A 2 -27.81 31.75 -50.33
CA THR A 2 -27.54 30.61 -49.45
C THR A 2 -26.47 31.01 -48.44
N THR A 3 -26.63 30.67 -47.16
CA THR A 3 -25.47 30.36 -46.28
C THR A 3 -25.91 29.63 -45.02
N THR A 4 -25.73 28.31 -45.03
CA THR A 4 -25.68 27.42 -43.86
C THR A 4 -24.28 27.53 -43.23
N ASN A 5 -24.20 28.01 -41.99
CA ASN A 5 -22.95 28.08 -41.23
C ASN A 5 -22.74 26.78 -40.44
N THR A 6 -21.87 25.90 -40.94
CA THR A 6 -21.48 24.65 -40.29
C THR A 6 -20.26 24.88 -39.40
N GLY A 7 -20.51 25.11 -38.11
CA GLY A 7 -19.46 25.23 -37.09
C GLY A 7 -18.69 23.91 -36.90
N ARG A 8 -17.39 23.96 -37.19
CA ARG A 8 -16.37 22.91 -37.00
C ARG A 8 -16.48 22.21 -35.63
N ARG A 9 -16.76 20.91 -35.64
CA ARG A 9 -16.52 20.00 -34.50
C ARG A 9 -15.03 20.01 -34.15
N ARG A 10 -14.69 20.48 -32.94
CA ARG A 10 -13.35 20.35 -32.34
C ARG A 10 -13.02 18.86 -32.22
N ARG A 11 -11.95 18.42 -32.88
CA ARG A 11 -11.39 17.07 -32.79
C ARG A 11 -10.74 16.92 -31.41
N GLY A 12 -11.42 16.23 -30.49
CA GLY A 12 -10.88 15.91 -29.17
C GLY A 12 -9.67 14.99 -29.26
N ARG A 13 -8.75 15.14 -28.29
CA ARG A 13 -7.58 14.28 -28.05
C ARG A 13 -8.06 12.81 -27.92
N PRO A 14 -7.36 11.81 -28.48
CA PRO A 14 -7.83 10.42 -28.43
C PRO A 14 -8.04 9.97 -26.98
N SER A 15 -9.29 9.72 -26.59
CA SER A 15 -9.72 9.33 -25.25
C SER A 15 -9.51 7.84 -24.92
N GLY A 16 -8.94 7.06 -25.85
CA GLY A 16 -8.82 5.61 -25.69
C GLY A 16 -7.79 5.15 -24.65
N ASN A 17 -6.69 5.90 -24.47
CA ASN A 17 -5.62 5.49 -23.55
C ASN A 17 -5.96 5.73 -22.07
N SER A 18 -6.67 6.81 -21.73
CA SER A 18 -7.09 7.04 -20.34
C SER A 18 -8.19 6.08 -19.92
N ASP A 19 -9.16 5.83 -20.81
CA ASP A 19 -10.27 4.90 -20.56
C ASP A 19 -9.77 3.45 -20.38
N THR A 20 -8.80 3.03 -21.20
CA THR A 20 -8.17 1.71 -21.05
C THR A 20 -7.41 1.58 -19.73
N ARG A 21 -6.61 2.60 -19.36
CA ARG A 21 -5.87 2.60 -18.10
C ARG A 21 -6.80 2.52 -16.89
N GLU A 22 -7.89 3.29 -16.88
CA GLU A 22 -8.89 3.28 -15.81
C GLU A 22 -9.62 1.95 -15.70
N ARG A 23 -10.01 1.35 -16.84
CA ARG A 23 -10.61 -0.01 -16.86
C ARG A 23 -9.68 -1.06 -16.26
N ILE A 24 -8.39 -1.05 -16.61
CA ILE A 24 -7.41 -1.98 -16.02
C ILE A 24 -7.33 -1.78 -14.50
N LEU A 25 -7.27 -0.53 -14.03
CA LEU A 25 -7.22 -0.24 -12.59
C LEU A 25 -8.50 -0.69 -11.86
N ALA A 26 -9.67 -0.46 -12.45
CA ALA A 26 -10.95 -0.91 -11.87
C ALA A 26 -10.99 -2.44 -11.73
N SER A 27 -10.66 -3.18 -12.79
CA SER A 27 -10.58 -4.65 -12.75
C SER A 27 -9.52 -5.15 -11.76
N ALA A 28 -8.37 -4.48 -11.70
CA ALA A 28 -7.30 -4.82 -10.75
C ALA A 28 -7.77 -4.66 -9.30
N ARG A 29 -8.39 -3.53 -8.94
CA ARG A 29 -8.96 -3.30 -7.59
C ARG A 29 -9.93 -4.40 -7.21
N GLU A 30 -10.85 -4.73 -8.10
CA GLU A 30 -11.89 -5.72 -7.83
C GLU A 30 -11.31 -7.12 -7.61
N LEU A 31 -10.35 -7.54 -8.43
CA LEU A 31 -9.71 -8.84 -8.30
C LEU A 31 -8.78 -8.93 -7.09
N PHE A 32 -7.95 -7.91 -6.85
CA PHE A 32 -7.08 -7.88 -5.68
C PHE A 32 -7.88 -7.84 -4.36
N ALA A 33 -8.99 -7.09 -4.31
CA ALA A 33 -9.86 -7.04 -3.15
C ALA A 33 -10.52 -8.39 -2.85
N ARG A 34 -10.88 -9.15 -3.89
CA ARG A 34 -11.55 -10.45 -3.72
C ARG A 34 -10.60 -11.60 -3.43
N ASN A 35 -9.48 -11.65 -4.15
CA ASN A 35 -8.62 -12.84 -4.21
C ASN A 35 -7.28 -12.65 -3.48
N GLY A 36 -6.96 -11.43 -3.08
CA GLY A 36 -5.61 -11.05 -2.66
C GLY A 36 -4.67 -10.80 -3.85
N ILE A 37 -3.48 -10.30 -3.55
CA ILE A 37 -2.44 -9.99 -4.55
C ILE A 37 -1.78 -11.27 -5.05
N ARG A 38 -1.62 -12.26 -4.16
CA ARG A 38 -0.96 -13.53 -4.48
C ARG A 38 -1.74 -14.33 -5.52
N ASN A 39 -3.06 -14.42 -5.37
CA ASN A 39 -3.92 -15.24 -6.23
C ASN A 39 -4.43 -14.51 -7.49
N THR A 40 -4.03 -13.25 -7.68
CA THR A 40 -4.42 -12.45 -8.85
C THR A 40 -3.26 -12.35 -9.83
N SER A 41 -3.44 -12.86 -11.05
CA SER A 41 -2.44 -12.76 -12.12
C SER A 41 -2.70 -11.56 -13.04
N ILE A 42 -1.65 -11.04 -13.68
CA ILE A 42 -1.78 -10.00 -14.72
C ILE A 42 -2.70 -10.45 -15.86
N ARG A 43 -2.65 -11.74 -16.23
CA ARG A 43 -3.54 -12.33 -17.24
C ARG A 43 -5.01 -12.27 -16.83
N ALA A 44 -5.31 -12.57 -15.56
CA ALA A 44 -6.68 -12.50 -15.05
C ALA A 44 -7.21 -11.06 -15.07
N VAL A 45 -6.37 -10.08 -14.68
CA VAL A 45 -6.72 -8.66 -14.77
C VAL A 45 -6.94 -8.24 -16.21
N ALA A 46 -6.04 -8.60 -17.12
CA ALA A 46 -6.15 -8.28 -18.54
C ALA A 46 -7.44 -8.83 -19.16
N ALA A 47 -7.75 -10.10 -18.88
CA ALA A 47 -8.99 -10.75 -19.33
C ALA A 47 -10.23 -10.04 -18.77
N SER A 48 -10.26 -9.73 -17.47
CA SER A 48 -11.36 -8.99 -16.84
C SER A 48 -11.52 -7.58 -17.38
N ALA A 49 -10.41 -6.92 -17.73
CA ALA A 49 -10.41 -5.58 -18.30
C ALA A 49 -10.66 -5.60 -19.82
N GLY A 50 -10.73 -6.77 -20.48
CA GLY A 50 -10.92 -6.89 -21.92
C GLY A 50 -9.73 -6.37 -22.75
N VAL A 51 -8.51 -6.59 -22.28
CA VAL A 51 -7.26 -6.18 -22.92
C VAL A 51 -6.23 -7.31 -22.97
N ASP A 52 -5.15 -7.12 -23.74
CA ASP A 52 -4.01 -8.04 -23.74
C ASP A 52 -3.08 -7.83 -22.52
N SER A 53 -2.43 -8.89 -22.04
CA SER A 53 -1.51 -8.82 -20.89
C SER A 53 -0.29 -7.93 -21.16
N ALA A 54 0.21 -7.89 -22.40
CA ALA A 54 1.30 -7.01 -22.79
C ALA A 54 0.91 -5.53 -22.62
N LEU A 55 -0.37 -5.19 -22.81
CA LEU A 55 -0.87 -3.83 -22.60
C LEU A 55 -0.88 -3.46 -21.11
N VAL A 56 -1.24 -4.40 -20.24
CA VAL A 56 -1.15 -4.19 -18.78
C VAL A 56 0.30 -3.97 -18.35
N HIS A 57 1.23 -4.82 -18.81
CA HIS A 57 2.66 -4.64 -18.56
C HIS A 57 3.19 -3.31 -19.11
N HIS A 58 2.72 -2.88 -20.28
CA HIS A 58 3.10 -1.59 -20.85
C HIS A 58 2.68 -0.40 -19.97
N TYR A 59 1.48 -0.44 -19.39
CA TYR A 59 0.98 0.64 -18.54
C TYR A 59 1.54 0.64 -17.12
N PHE A 60 1.78 -0.54 -16.55
CA PHE A 60 1.99 -0.69 -15.10
C PHE A 60 3.25 -1.47 -14.73
N GLY A 61 3.95 -2.11 -15.68
CA GLY A 61 5.14 -2.90 -15.36
C GLY A 61 4.80 -4.17 -14.57
N THR A 62 5.09 -4.18 -13.28
CA THR A 62 4.91 -5.36 -12.41
C THR A 62 3.50 -5.47 -11.81
N LYS A 63 3.21 -6.62 -11.16
CA LYS A 63 1.95 -6.82 -10.45
C LYS A 63 1.85 -5.91 -9.23
N GLU A 64 2.97 -5.68 -8.56
CA GLU A 64 3.12 -4.84 -7.38
C GLU A 64 2.90 -3.37 -7.75
N GLN A 65 3.43 -2.92 -8.89
CA GLN A 65 3.19 -1.59 -9.44
C GLN A 65 1.74 -1.38 -9.88
N LEU A 66 1.13 -2.41 -10.50
CA LEU A 66 -0.30 -2.38 -10.80
C LEU A 66 -1.14 -2.28 -9.52
N PHE A 67 -0.78 -3.04 -8.47
CA PHE A 67 -1.45 -2.96 -7.18
C PHE A 67 -1.32 -1.57 -6.58
N ALA A 68 -0.10 -1.01 -6.50
CA ALA A 68 0.16 0.33 -5.98
C ALA A 68 -0.69 1.40 -6.69
N ALA A 69 -0.75 1.32 -8.03
CA ALA A 69 -1.58 2.20 -8.84
C ALA A 69 -3.09 1.99 -8.60
N ALA A 70 -3.52 0.76 -8.34
CA ALA A 70 -4.91 0.41 -8.04
C ALA A 70 -5.37 0.97 -6.69
N VAL A 71 -4.52 0.93 -5.65
CA VAL A 71 -4.84 1.50 -4.33
C VAL A 71 -4.48 2.97 -4.18
N HIS A 72 -4.17 3.65 -5.29
CA HIS A 72 -3.71 5.05 -5.27
C HIS A 72 -2.53 5.31 -4.32
N ILE A 73 -1.70 4.29 -4.07
CA ILE A 73 -0.46 4.48 -3.34
C ILE A 73 0.52 5.13 -4.33
N PRO A 74 1.01 6.35 -4.05
CA PRO A 74 1.82 7.12 -5.00
C PRO A 74 3.25 6.59 -5.14
N VAL A 75 3.67 5.64 -4.30
CA VAL A 75 4.99 5.02 -4.30
C VAL A 75 4.84 3.53 -4.49
N ASP A 76 5.75 2.92 -5.25
CA ASP A 76 5.84 1.47 -5.30
C ASP A 76 6.22 0.96 -3.90
N PRO A 77 5.41 0.09 -3.26
CA PRO A 77 5.76 -0.48 -1.96
C PRO A 77 7.14 -1.12 -1.93
N MET A 78 7.64 -1.61 -3.06
CA MET A 78 8.95 -2.23 -3.13
C MET A 78 10.12 -1.25 -3.02
N ASP A 79 9.91 0.02 -3.34
CA ASP A 79 10.92 1.06 -3.09
C ASP A 79 11.12 1.31 -1.59
N VAL A 80 10.09 1.02 -0.78
CA VAL A 80 10.12 1.19 0.69
C VAL A 80 10.55 -0.10 1.39
N ILE A 81 10.00 -1.24 0.96
CA ILE A 81 10.22 -2.54 1.63
C ILE A 81 11.51 -3.19 1.14
N GLY A 82 11.89 -3.01 -0.12
CA GLY A 82 13.10 -3.60 -0.71
C GLY A 82 14.36 -3.33 0.12
N PRO A 83 14.64 -2.06 0.52
CA PRO A 83 15.77 -1.73 1.39
C PRO A 83 15.73 -2.43 2.76
N LEU A 84 14.54 -2.73 3.29
CA LEU A 84 14.41 -3.41 4.59
C LEU A 84 14.95 -4.83 4.56
N ARG A 85 15.11 -5.46 3.38
CA ARG A 85 15.67 -6.82 3.29
C ARG A 85 17.12 -6.91 3.78
N GLU A 86 17.89 -5.84 3.59
CA GLU A 86 19.30 -5.77 3.98
C GLU A 86 19.51 -5.30 5.44
N VAL A 87 18.46 -4.77 6.07
CA VAL A 87 18.51 -4.27 7.46
C VAL A 87 18.53 -5.46 8.43
N PRO A 88 19.47 -5.52 9.40
CA PRO A 88 19.46 -6.55 10.44
C PRO A 88 18.12 -6.61 11.19
N VAL A 89 17.66 -7.82 11.53
CA VAL A 89 16.33 -8.02 12.13
C VAL A 89 16.20 -7.28 13.47
N GLU A 90 17.30 -7.14 14.19
CA GLU A 90 17.44 -6.47 15.49
C GLU A 90 17.29 -4.95 15.38
N GLU A 91 17.41 -4.39 14.17
CA GLU A 91 17.31 -2.95 13.90
C GLU A 91 15.97 -2.56 13.26
N LEU A 92 15.20 -3.53 12.76
CA LEU A 92 13.95 -3.29 12.03
C LEU A 92 12.95 -2.44 12.84
N GLY A 93 12.88 -2.63 14.16
CA GLY A 93 11.98 -1.89 15.02
C GLY A 93 12.20 -0.38 14.97
N TYR A 94 13.44 0.09 14.78
CA TYR A 94 13.75 1.50 14.58
C TYR A 94 13.74 1.91 13.11
N GLN A 95 14.26 1.07 12.22
CA GLN A 95 14.38 1.41 10.80
C GLN A 95 13.02 1.58 10.11
N ILE A 96 12.05 0.72 10.42
CA ILE A 96 10.69 0.80 9.87
C ILE A 96 10.05 2.17 10.13
N PRO A 97 9.87 2.64 11.39
CA PRO A 97 9.23 3.92 11.62
C PRO A 97 10.10 5.11 11.19
N SER A 98 11.42 5.01 11.23
CA SER A 98 12.34 6.04 10.73
C SER A 98 12.24 6.26 9.21
N MET A 99 11.89 5.22 8.45
CA MET A 99 11.62 5.35 7.01
C MET A 99 10.20 5.82 6.72
N LEU A 100 9.21 5.30 7.45
CA LEU A 100 7.79 5.56 7.16
C LEU A 100 7.31 6.94 7.60
N LEU A 101 7.73 7.43 8.78
CA LEU A 101 7.22 8.71 9.31
C LEU A 101 7.60 9.91 8.43
N PRO A 102 8.87 10.06 7.97
CA PRO A 102 9.22 11.13 7.03
C PRO A 102 8.48 11.00 5.69
N LEU A 103 8.26 9.77 5.23
CA LEU A 103 7.49 9.52 4.01
C LEU A 103 6.04 10.00 4.17
N TRP A 104 5.41 9.76 5.32
CA TRP A 104 4.06 10.25 5.60
C TRP A 104 3.98 11.76 5.81
N ASP A 105 5.02 12.38 6.36
CA ASP A 105 5.13 13.84 6.51
C ASP A 105 5.33 14.56 5.16
N SER A 106 5.69 13.83 4.10
CA SER A 106 5.91 14.39 2.75
C SER A 106 4.61 14.61 1.95
N GLU A 107 4.69 15.40 0.87
CA GLU A 107 3.56 15.57 -0.07
C GLU A 107 3.08 14.24 -0.67
N ILE A 108 3.98 13.29 -0.85
CA ILE A 108 3.69 11.93 -1.30
C ILE A 108 2.85 11.20 -0.24
N GLY A 109 3.20 11.37 1.03
CA GLY A 109 2.47 10.82 2.17
C GLY A 109 1.02 11.29 2.23
N ALA A 110 0.73 12.53 1.85
CA ALA A 110 -0.62 13.09 1.87
C ALA A 110 -1.62 12.28 1.02
N ALA A 111 -1.20 11.74 -0.13
CA ALA A 111 -2.05 10.90 -0.96
C ALA A 111 -2.30 9.52 -0.33
N PHE A 112 -1.29 8.92 0.33
CA PHE A 112 -1.49 7.69 1.11
C PHE A 112 -2.47 7.90 2.27
N ILE A 113 -2.35 9.02 2.98
CA ILE A 113 -3.30 9.39 4.05
C ILE A 113 -4.72 9.57 3.49
N ALA A 114 -4.87 10.15 2.30
CA ALA A 114 -6.16 10.25 1.62
C ALA A 114 -6.76 8.87 1.29
N THR A 115 -5.95 7.94 0.78
CA THR A 115 -6.37 6.53 0.58
C THR A 115 -6.80 5.88 1.90
N LEU A 116 -6.07 6.09 2.99
CA LEU A 116 -6.47 5.57 4.31
C LEU A 116 -7.82 6.14 4.79
N ARG A 117 -8.14 7.40 4.47
CA ARG A 117 -9.48 7.96 4.75
C ARG A 117 -10.57 7.27 3.92
N SER A 118 -10.30 6.91 2.66
CA SER A 118 -11.20 6.09 1.83
C SER A 118 -11.43 4.71 2.47
N ILE A 119 -10.37 4.09 3.01
CA ILE A 119 -10.48 2.83 3.74
C ILE A 119 -11.39 2.95 4.96
N LEU A 120 -11.28 4.03 5.74
CA LEU A 120 -12.18 4.30 6.89
C LEU A 120 -13.64 4.51 6.45
N ALA A 121 -13.86 5.04 5.24
CA ALA A 121 -15.18 5.14 4.63
C ALA A 121 -15.72 3.80 4.11
N GLY A 122 -14.91 2.73 4.14
CA GLY A 122 -15.30 1.35 3.82
C GLY A 122 -15.02 0.89 2.38
N SER A 123 -14.54 1.76 1.49
CA SER A 123 -14.40 1.45 0.06
C SER A 123 -13.22 0.55 -0.29
N GLU A 124 -12.22 0.41 0.59
CA GLU A 124 -10.91 -0.18 0.22
C GLU A 124 -10.31 -1.13 1.27
N ILE A 125 -11.09 -1.54 2.30
CA ILE A 125 -10.59 -2.35 3.43
C ILE A 125 -9.95 -3.67 3.01
N ASN A 126 -10.48 -4.31 1.96
CA ASN A 126 -9.98 -5.59 1.48
C ASN A 126 -8.64 -5.46 0.76
N LEU A 127 -8.41 -4.34 0.07
CA LEU A 127 -7.13 -4.06 -0.57
C LEU A 127 -6.05 -3.78 0.47
N PHE A 128 -6.38 -3.03 1.52
CA PHE A 128 -5.46 -2.81 2.63
C PHE A 128 -5.10 -4.13 3.34
N ARG A 129 -6.09 -4.99 3.60
CA ARG A 129 -5.86 -6.33 4.13
C ARG A 129 -4.91 -7.13 3.24
N ALA A 130 -5.17 -7.16 1.93
CA ALA A 130 -4.32 -7.87 0.96
C ALA A 130 -2.89 -7.30 0.96
N PHE A 131 -2.72 -5.98 1.06
CA PHE A 131 -1.41 -5.35 1.15
C PHE A 131 -0.61 -5.84 2.37
N ILE A 132 -1.22 -5.81 3.55
CA ILE A 132 -0.57 -6.28 4.77
C ILE A 132 -0.23 -7.78 4.69
N GLN A 133 -1.15 -8.60 4.17
CA GLN A 133 -1.00 -10.07 4.16
C GLN A 133 -0.09 -10.60 3.04
N ASP A 134 -0.18 -10.04 1.84
CA ASP A 134 0.50 -10.56 0.66
C ASP A 134 1.78 -9.80 0.30
N VAL A 135 1.97 -8.58 0.82
CA VAL A 135 3.21 -7.80 0.57
C VAL A 135 4.01 -7.72 1.85
N ILE A 136 3.51 -7.03 2.88
CA ILE A 136 4.29 -6.75 4.09
C ILE A 136 4.66 -8.05 4.83
N ALA A 137 3.69 -8.93 5.07
CA ALA A 137 3.92 -10.17 5.80
C ALA A 137 4.78 -11.18 5.03
N VAL A 138 4.74 -11.17 3.70
CA VAL A 138 5.60 -12.05 2.89
C VAL A 138 7.05 -11.57 2.95
N GLU A 139 7.26 -10.27 2.81
CA GLU A 139 8.60 -9.68 2.69
C GLU A 139 9.34 -9.57 4.03
N VAL A 140 8.65 -9.10 5.07
CA VAL A 140 9.24 -8.91 6.39
C VAL A 140 8.94 -10.08 7.32
N GLY A 141 7.74 -10.65 7.24
CA GLY A 141 7.30 -11.71 8.15
C GLY A 141 8.15 -12.96 8.06
N ALA A 142 8.62 -13.35 6.87
CA ALA A 142 9.53 -14.49 6.71
C ALA A 142 10.87 -14.32 7.45
N ARG A 143 11.32 -13.08 7.67
CA ARG A 143 12.57 -12.77 8.37
C ARG A 143 12.44 -12.83 9.89
N VAL A 144 11.20 -12.75 10.39
CA VAL A 144 10.85 -12.75 11.80
C VAL A 144 9.97 -13.93 12.18
N ASP A 145 9.99 -14.98 11.36
CA ASP A 145 9.19 -16.20 11.55
C ASP A 145 9.81 -17.13 12.59
N ASP A 146 10.00 -16.61 13.80
CA ASP A 146 10.57 -17.33 14.94
C ASP A 146 9.70 -17.09 16.20
N PRO A 147 9.02 -18.11 16.74
CA PRO A 147 8.97 -19.49 16.24
C PRO A 147 8.27 -19.59 14.87
N PRO A 148 8.48 -20.68 14.10
CA PRO A 148 7.87 -20.86 12.78
C PRO A 148 6.35 -20.71 12.79
N GLY A 149 5.79 -19.99 11.81
CA GLY A 149 4.38 -19.63 11.73
C GLY A 149 3.98 -18.35 12.49
N SER A 150 4.89 -17.73 13.26
CA SER A 150 4.63 -16.48 13.98
C SER A 150 4.79 -15.21 13.12
N GLY A 151 5.47 -15.28 11.97
CA GLY A 151 5.84 -14.12 11.17
C GLY A 151 4.66 -13.24 10.78
N ILE A 152 3.52 -13.85 10.39
CA ILE A 152 2.32 -13.10 10.00
C ILE A 152 1.75 -12.31 11.18
N ILE A 153 1.59 -12.93 12.36
CA ILE A 153 0.98 -12.25 13.51
C ILE A 153 1.89 -11.15 14.06
N ARG A 154 3.21 -11.34 14.01
CA ARG A 154 4.20 -10.31 14.37
C ARG A 154 4.07 -9.07 13.50
N ILE A 155 3.94 -9.27 12.18
CA ILE A 155 3.70 -8.17 11.23
C ILE A 155 2.35 -7.50 11.47
N GLN A 156 1.31 -8.24 11.84
CA GLN A 156 0.00 -7.65 12.16
C GLN A 156 0.07 -6.76 13.40
N PHE A 157 0.83 -7.13 14.44
CA PHE A 157 1.05 -6.27 15.60
C PHE A 157 1.82 -5.00 15.24
N VAL A 158 2.90 -5.11 14.45
CA VAL A 158 3.63 -3.94 13.91
C VAL A 158 2.71 -3.03 13.11
N ALA A 159 1.94 -3.59 12.18
CA ALA A 159 0.98 -2.86 11.36
C ALA A 159 -0.08 -2.16 12.22
N SER A 160 -0.59 -2.81 13.27
CA SER A 160 -1.58 -2.22 14.17
C SER A 160 -1.05 -0.97 14.87
N GLN A 161 0.21 -1.00 15.33
CA GLN A 161 0.84 0.14 16.00
C GLN A 161 1.09 1.28 15.01
N LEU A 162 1.59 0.98 13.81
CA LEU A 162 1.81 1.98 12.76
C LEU A 162 0.51 2.61 12.26
N VAL A 163 -0.55 1.83 12.08
CA VAL A 163 -1.89 2.36 11.77
C VAL A 163 -2.38 3.27 12.89
N GLY A 164 -2.18 2.88 14.16
CA GLY A 164 -2.52 3.73 15.31
C GLY A 164 -1.77 5.07 15.30
N VAL A 165 -0.47 5.06 14.96
CA VAL A 165 0.32 6.29 14.78
C VAL A 165 -0.27 7.13 13.67
N VAL A 166 -0.60 6.52 12.52
CA VAL A 166 -1.18 7.27 11.40
C VAL A 166 -2.52 7.91 11.78
N MET A 167 -3.38 7.16 12.46
CA MET A 167 -4.67 7.62 12.94
C MET A 167 -4.51 8.79 13.92
N ALA A 168 -3.68 8.62 14.96
CA ALA A 168 -3.50 9.64 15.99
C ALA A 168 -2.81 10.91 15.46
N ARG A 169 -1.80 10.76 14.59
CA ARG A 169 -0.96 11.85 14.10
C ARG A 169 -1.56 12.61 12.92
N TYR A 170 -2.03 11.92 11.89
CA TYR A 170 -2.41 12.56 10.61
C TYR A 170 -3.92 12.68 10.39
N ILE A 171 -4.72 11.86 11.08
CA ILE A 171 -6.18 11.87 10.94
C ILE A 171 -6.82 12.64 12.09
N LEU A 172 -6.58 12.20 13.33
CA LEU A 172 -7.16 12.79 14.53
C LEU A 172 -6.37 14.01 15.04
N GLN A 173 -5.09 14.13 14.65
CA GLN A 173 -4.19 15.22 15.04
C GLN A 173 -4.14 15.44 16.56
N LEU A 174 -3.94 14.36 17.32
CA LEU A 174 -3.89 14.40 18.78
C LEU A 174 -2.62 15.12 19.28
N GLU A 175 -2.76 16.14 20.11
CA GLU A 175 -1.61 16.88 20.68
C GLU A 175 -1.23 16.40 22.09
N PRO A 176 0.07 16.44 22.48
CA PRO A 176 1.22 16.98 21.73
C PRO A 176 1.81 16.03 20.67
N PHE A 177 1.23 14.84 20.50
CA PHE A 177 1.78 13.76 19.68
C PHE A 177 1.90 14.12 18.19
N ALA A 178 0.91 14.82 17.64
CA ALA A 178 0.88 15.20 16.24
C ALA A 178 2.01 16.15 15.86
N SER A 179 2.40 17.04 16.77
CA SER A 179 3.47 18.02 16.55
C SER A 179 4.88 17.53 16.91
N LEU A 180 5.05 16.34 17.47
CA LEU A 180 6.40 15.81 17.78
C LEU A 180 7.24 15.61 16.50
N PRO A 181 8.58 15.76 16.55
CA PRO A 181 9.44 15.35 15.44
C PRO A 181 9.29 13.86 15.11
N ALA A 182 9.25 13.52 13.81
CA ALA A 182 9.12 12.14 13.33
C ALA A 182 10.14 11.19 13.97
N GLU A 183 11.40 11.63 14.08
CA GLU A 183 12.46 10.83 14.70
C GLU A 183 12.18 10.54 16.18
N GLN A 184 11.62 11.49 16.93
CA GLN A 184 11.28 11.28 18.33
C GLN A 184 10.16 10.25 18.48
N VAL A 185 9.15 10.31 17.60
CA VAL A 185 8.10 9.29 17.54
C VAL A 185 8.69 7.92 17.19
N ALA A 186 9.55 7.85 16.17
CA ALA A 186 10.21 6.62 15.74
C ALA A 186 11.01 5.98 16.88
N ARG A 187 11.88 6.74 17.55
CA ARG A 187 12.65 6.26 18.71
C ARG A 187 11.76 5.78 19.85
N THR A 188 10.62 6.44 20.07
CA THR A 188 9.69 6.10 21.17
C THR A 188 8.97 4.78 20.93
N ILE A 189 8.52 4.53 19.69
CA ILE A 189 7.78 3.30 19.37
C ILE A 189 8.69 2.13 18.99
N ALA A 190 9.95 2.39 18.62
CA ALA A 190 10.88 1.38 18.13
C ALA A 190 11.04 0.16 19.07
N PRO A 191 11.17 0.31 20.40
CA PRO A 191 11.27 -0.85 21.29
C PRO A 191 10.02 -1.74 21.26
N ASN A 192 8.83 -1.15 21.09
CA ASN A 192 7.58 -1.90 20.99
C ASN A 192 7.50 -2.66 19.66
N LEU A 193 7.86 -2.01 18.56
CA LEU A 193 7.92 -2.65 17.24
C LEU A 193 8.95 -3.77 17.23
N GLN A 194 10.14 -3.55 17.81
CA GLN A 194 11.16 -4.59 17.92
C GLN A 194 10.68 -5.77 18.78
N ARG A 195 10.00 -5.48 19.90
CA ARG A 195 9.39 -6.53 20.73
C ARG A 195 8.36 -7.36 19.94
N TYR A 196 7.52 -6.74 19.10
CA TYR A 196 6.60 -7.49 18.25
C TYR A 196 7.33 -8.34 17.22
N LEU A 197 8.42 -7.82 16.64
CA LEU A 197 9.19 -8.52 15.62
C LEU A 197 9.97 -9.71 16.18
N THR A 198 10.65 -9.58 17.31
CA THR A 198 11.61 -10.60 17.78
C THR A 198 11.42 -11.04 19.22
N GLY A 199 10.57 -10.36 19.99
CA GLY A 199 10.32 -10.72 21.39
C GLY A 199 9.35 -11.90 21.53
N ASP A 200 9.25 -12.40 22.76
CA ASP A 200 8.30 -13.46 23.11
C ASP A 200 6.85 -12.99 22.91
N LEU A 201 6.07 -13.84 22.24
CA LEU A 201 4.63 -13.68 22.13
C LEU A 201 3.93 -14.52 23.21
N PRO A 202 2.78 -14.07 23.74
CA PRO A 202 1.91 -14.90 24.56
C PRO A 202 1.61 -16.27 23.93
N GLU A 203 1.45 -17.28 24.78
CA GLU A 203 1.13 -18.65 24.34
C GLU A 203 -0.13 -18.69 23.46
N GLY A 204 -0.09 -19.52 22.41
CA GLY A 204 -1.20 -19.73 21.47
C GLY A 204 -1.33 -18.71 20.34
N LEU A 205 -0.42 -17.74 20.23
CA LEU A 205 -0.38 -16.80 19.08
C LEU A 205 0.46 -17.30 17.91
N ALA A 206 1.35 -18.26 18.14
CA ALA A 206 2.06 -19.02 17.11
C ALA A 206 1.55 -20.47 17.12
N PRO A 207 1.42 -21.11 15.94
CA PRO A 207 0.97 -22.50 15.82
C PRO A 207 1.94 -23.52 16.45
#